data_AF-A0A819UVG4-F1
#
_entry.id   AF-A0A819UVG4-F1
#
_cell.length_a   1.000
_cell.length_b   1.000
_cell.length_c   1.000
_cell.angle_alpha   90.00
_cell.angle_beta   90.00
_cell.angle_gamma   90.00
#
_symmetry.space_group_name_H-M   'P 1'
#
loop_
_entity.id
_entity.type
_entity.pdbx_description
1 polymer ?
#
loop_
_entity_poly.entity_id
_entity_poly.type
_entity_poly.pdbx_seq_one_letter_code
_entity_poly.pdbx_strand_id
1 'polypeptide(L)'
;MATSGKDLNQRTRQLEERIIDPRSPISVDSLLDSIIALVYDSEGLKKTKNFDTFYSKFYASTRDIREKRINFDDFEPIKIIGRGAFGTVDLVRRKPSGQVYAMKTLSKFEMLKRSDSAFFWEERNIMAFSNSDWIVKLHYAFQDSKNLYMIMDYMPGGDLITLLERYEVNESSARFYCAEVVLALDAIHTMGYIHR
;
A
#
# COMPACT_ATOMS: atom_id res chain seq x y z
N MET A 1 -40.15 -25.97 6.95
CA MET A 1 -39.81 -24.70 6.27
C MET A 1 -38.98 -23.70 7.12
N ALA A 2 -38.62 -24.00 8.38
CA ALA A 2 -37.87 -23.05 9.25
C ALA A 2 -36.33 -23.25 9.28
N THR A 3 -35.77 -24.18 8.50
CA THR A 3 -34.33 -24.51 8.51
C THR A 3 -33.50 -23.74 7.49
N SER A 4 -34.09 -23.31 6.36
CA SER A 4 -33.38 -22.58 5.29
C SER A 4 -33.01 -21.14 5.67
N GLY A 5 -33.84 -20.45 6.47
CA GLY A 5 -33.57 -19.08 6.91
C GLY A 5 -32.44 -18.96 7.94
N LYS A 6 -32.20 -20.01 8.75
CA LYS A 6 -31.06 -20.03 9.69
C LYS A 6 -29.72 -20.20 8.96
N ASP A 7 -29.71 -20.98 7.89
CA ASP A 7 -28.53 -21.20 7.04
C ASP A 7 -28.14 -19.92 6.27
N LEU A 8 -29.13 -19.22 5.68
CA LEU A 8 -28.85 -17.98 4.95
C LEU A 8 -28.28 -16.87 5.87
N ASN A 9 -28.89 -16.66 7.04
CA ASN A 9 -28.42 -15.64 7.98
C ASN A 9 -27.00 -15.94 8.48
N GLN A 10 -26.68 -17.21 8.71
CA GLN A 10 -25.34 -17.63 9.10
C GLN A 10 -24.33 -17.36 7.98
N ARG A 11 -24.66 -17.70 6.73
CA ARG A 11 -23.79 -17.45 5.56
C ARG A 11 -23.57 -15.95 5.31
N THR A 12 -24.62 -15.14 5.46
CA THR A 12 -24.51 -13.68 5.35
C THR A 12 -23.57 -13.13 6.42
N ARG A 13 -23.73 -13.55 7.67
CA ARG A 13 -22.85 -13.12 8.76
C ARG A 13 -21.39 -13.49 8.53
N GLN A 14 -21.12 -14.71 8.06
CA GLN A 14 -19.77 -15.15 7.70
C GLN A 14 -19.17 -14.29 6.58
N LEU A 15 -19.99 -13.84 5.63
CA LEU A 15 -19.53 -12.95 4.57
C LEU A 15 -19.24 -11.55 5.10
N GLU A 16 -20.12 -11.00 5.94
CA GLU A 16 -19.92 -9.70 6.59
C GLU A 16 -18.61 -9.68 7.41
N GLU A 17 -18.37 -10.72 8.21
CA GLU A 17 -17.13 -10.89 9.00
C GLU A 17 -15.88 -10.84 8.11
N ARG A 18 -15.94 -11.41 6.90
CA ARG A 18 -14.84 -11.37 5.93
C ARG A 18 -14.71 -10.04 5.19
N ILE A 19 -15.79 -9.27 5.04
CA ILE A 19 -15.77 -7.98 4.35
C ILE A 19 -15.22 -6.89 5.27
N ILE A 20 -15.47 -6.98 6.57
CA ILE A 20 -14.97 -6.01 7.56
C ILE A 20 -13.50 -6.26 7.96
N ASP A 21 -12.97 -7.48 7.75
CA ASP A 21 -11.58 -7.79 8.03
C ASP A 21 -10.64 -7.12 7.01
N PRO A 22 -9.76 -6.19 7.43
CA PRO A 22 -8.84 -5.49 6.51
C PRO A 22 -7.74 -6.38 5.92
N ARG A 23 -7.51 -7.57 6.48
CA ARG A 23 -6.57 -8.57 5.94
C ARG A 23 -7.21 -9.48 4.90
N SER A 24 -8.54 -9.46 4.82
CA SER A 24 -9.30 -10.29 3.89
C SER A 24 -9.13 -9.80 2.45
N PRO A 25 -8.96 -10.71 1.47
CA PRO A 25 -8.91 -10.34 0.06
C PRO A 25 -10.24 -9.79 -0.48
N ILE A 26 -11.33 -9.95 0.28
CA ILE A 26 -12.66 -9.41 -0.05
C ILE A 26 -13.08 -8.30 0.91
N SER A 27 -12.10 -7.65 1.56
CA SER A 27 -12.35 -6.45 2.36
C SER A 27 -13.07 -5.37 1.54
N VAL A 28 -13.72 -4.43 2.23
CA VAL A 28 -14.37 -3.28 1.56
C VAL A 28 -13.40 -2.58 0.60
N ASP A 29 -12.16 -2.31 1.02
CA ASP A 29 -11.16 -1.65 0.16
C ASP A 29 -10.82 -2.47 -1.09
N SER A 30 -10.67 -3.80 -0.96
CA SER A 30 -10.38 -4.69 -2.09
C SER A 30 -11.54 -4.79 -3.08
N LEU A 31 -12.79 -4.79 -2.59
CA LEU A 31 -13.98 -4.77 -3.44
C LEU A 31 -14.11 -3.43 -4.18
N LEU A 32 -13.83 -2.31 -3.50
CA LEU A 32 -13.82 -0.99 -4.11
C LEU A 32 -12.70 -0.86 -5.17
N ASP A 33 -11.50 -1.36 -4.88
CA ASP A 33 -10.39 -1.40 -5.85
C ASP A 33 -10.77 -2.22 -7.08
N SER A 34 -11.48 -3.35 -6.90
CA SER A 34 -11.91 -4.21 -7.99
C SER A 34 -12.89 -3.52 -8.93
N ILE A 35 -13.93 -2.86 -8.39
CA ILE A 35 -14.91 -2.15 -9.23
C ILE A 35 -14.30 -0.95 -9.93
N ILE A 36 -13.38 -0.23 -9.27
CA ILE A 36 -12.63 0.87 -9.89
C ILE A 36 -11.82 0.32 -11.06
N ALA A 37 -10.98 -0.70 -10.84
CA ALA A 37 -10.16 -1.30 -11.88
C ALA A 37 -11.00 -1.78 -13.08
N LEU A 38 -12.10 -2.50 -12.82
CA LEU A 38 -13.02 -2.97 -13.85
C LEU A 38 -13.58 -1.83 -14.72
N VAL A 39 -14.00 -0.72 -14.10
CA VAL A 39 -14.52 0.43 -14.84
C VAL A 39 -13.44 1.07 -15.70
N TYR A 40 -12.24 1.31 -15.16
CA TYR A 40 -11.16 1.93 -15.92
C TYR A 40 -10.62 1.04 -17.05
N ASP A 41 -10.50 -0.26 -16.82
CA ASP A 41 -10.07 -1.20 -17.87
C ASP A 41 -11.14 -1.39 -18.96
N SER A 42 -12.43 -1.26 -18.61
CA SER A 42 -13.53 -1.34 -19.57
C SER A 42 -13.59 -0.14 -20.53
N GLU A 43 -12.92 0.98 -20.23
CA GLU A 43 -12.94 2.18 -21.07
C GLU A 43 -12.44 1.91 -22.49
N GLY A 44 -11.39 1.11 -22.64
CA GLY A 44 -10.87 0.70 -23.94
C GLY A 44 -11.77 -0.29 -24.70
N LEU A 45 -12.78 -0.87 -24.03
CA LEU A 45 -13.65 -1.93 -24.54
C LEU A 45 -15.09 -1.47 -24.82
N LYS A 46 -15.37 -0.16 -24.75
CA LYS A 46 -16.70 0.44 -24.99
C LYS A 46 -17.36 0.08 -26.33
N LYS A 47 -16.62 -0.48 -27.30
CA LYS A 47 -17.19 -0.95 -28.58
C LYS A 47 -18.19 -2.10 -28.41
N THR A 48 -18.10 -2.86 -27.31
CA THR A 48 -19.08 -3.89 -26.98
C THR A 48 -20.19 -3.30 -26.12
N LYS A 49 -21.45 -3.49 -26.51
CA LYS A 49 -22.63 -2.96 -25.82
C LYS A 49 -22.65 -3.27 -24.32
N ASN A 50 -22.19 -4.45 -23.91
CA ASN A 50 -22.15 -4.86 -22.51
C ASN A 50 -21.16 -4.01 -21.69
N PHE A 51 -19.97 -3.73 -22.22
CA PHE A 51 -18.97 -2.90 -21.55
C PHE A 51 -19.40 -1.43 -21.52
N ASP A 52 -20.02 -0.92 -22.59
CA ASP A 52 -20.56 0.44 -22.61
C ASP A 52 -21.68 0.64 -21.58
N THR A 53 -22.60 -0.33 -21.50
CA THR A 53 -23.69 -0.33 -20.51
C THR A 53 -23.13 -0.39 -19.08
N PHE A 54 -22.14 -1.25 -18.84
CA PHE A 54 -21.48 -1.37 -17.54
C PHE A 54 -20.75 -0.08 -17.14
N TYR A 55 -19.90 0.44 -18.03
CA TYR A 55 -19.13 1.67 -17.79
C TYR A 55 -20.08 2.83 -17.48
N SER A 56 -21.09 3.05 -18.33
CA SER A 56 -22.07 4.13 -18.15
C SER A 56 -22.82 4.03 -16.83
N LYS A 57 -23.11 2.82 -16.36
CA LYS A 57 -23.80 2.59 -15.08
C LYS A 57 -22.93 2.91 -13.85
N PHE A 58 -21.65 2.57 -13.89
CA PHE A 58 -20.79 2.62 -12.69
C PHE A 58 -19.78 3.76 -12.67
N TYR A 59 -19.54 4.43 -13.80
CA TYR A 59 -18.50 5.47 -13.92
C TYR A 59 -18.63 6.58 -12.87
N ALA A 60 -19.84 7.16 -12.73
CA ALA A 60 -20.09 8.24 -11.77
C ALA A 60 -19.83 7.79 -10.32
N SER A 61 -20.28 6.59 -9.96
CA SER A 61 -20.05 6.01 -8.63
C SER A 61 -18.57 5.73 -8.38
N THR A 62 -17.84 5.19 -9.36
CA THR A 62 -16.39 4.96 -9.21
C THR A 62 -15.62 6.28 -9.08
N ARG A 63 -16.05 7.33 -9.77
CA ARG A 63 -15.46 8.67 -9.60
C ARG A 63 -15.68 9.20 -8.19
N ASP A 64 -16.91 9.11 -7.69
CA ASP A 64 -17.27 9.51 -6.33
C ASP A 64 -16.47 8.76 -5.26
N ILE A 65 -16.30 7.43 -5.42
CA ILE A 65 -15.47 6.61 -4.53
C ILE A 65 -14.02 7.10 -4.54
N ARG A 66 -13.45 7.40 -5.72
CA ARG A 66 -12.06 7.88 -5.83
C ARG A 66 -11.86 9.25 -5.19
N GLU A 67 -12.80 10.16 -5.35
CA GLU A 67 -12.75 11.51 -4.76
C GLU A 67 -12.88 11.47 -3.23
N LYS A 68 -13.67 10.55 -2.69
CA LYS A 68 -13.86 10.40 -1.23
C LYS A 68 -12.77 9.60 -0.52
N ARG A 69 -12.08 8.70 -1.23
CA ARG A 69 -10.95 7.94 -0.69
C ARG A 69 -9.69 8.79 -0.74
N ILE A 70 -8.73 8.43 0.12
CA ILE A 70 -7.42 9.06 0.11
C ILE A 70 -6.78 8.89 -1.26
N ASN A 71 -6.25 9.99 -1.79
CA ASN A 71 -5.68 10.03 -3.13
C ASN A 71 -4.44 10.94 -3.17
N PHE A 72 -3.80 10.99 -4.33
CA PHE A 72 -2.56 11.75 -4.51
C PHE A 72 -2.73 13.24 -4.23
N ASP A 73 -3.89 13.81 -4.57
CA ASP A 73 -4.15 15.24 -4.42
C ASP A 73 -4.31 15.67 -2.95
N ASP A 74 -4.43 14.74 -2.02
CA ASP A 74 -4.40 15.01 -0.57
C ASP A 74 -3.00 15.35 -0.05
N PHE A 75 -1.97 15.17 -0.87
CA PHE A 75 -0.57 15.35 -0.51
C PHE A 75 0.10 16.44 -1.33
N GLU A 76 0.96 17.21 -0.66
CA GLU A 76 1.83 18.21 -1.26
C GLU A 76 3.26 17.66 -1.29
N PRO A 77 3.86 17.43 -2.46
CA PRO A 77 5.25 16.99 -2.55
C PRO A 77 6.20 18.13 -2.15
N ILE A 78 7.14 17.83 -1.25
CA ILE A 78 8.16 18.77 -0.77
C ILE A 78 9.48 18.52 -1.51
N LYS A 79 9.97 17.27 -1.49
CA LYS A 79 11.29 16.92 -2.02
C LYS A 79 11.40 15.44 -2.32
N ILE A 80 12.05 15.08 -3.43
CA ILE A 80 12.46 13.68 -3.69
C ILE A 80 13.59 13.31 -2.71
N ILE A 81 13.39 12.26 -1.94
CA ILE A 81 14.36 11.74 -0.94
C ILE A 81 14.94 10.37 -1.30
N GLY A 82 14.36 9.67 -2.27
CA GLY A 82 14.90 8.39 -2.76
C GLY A 82 14.44 8.07 -4.18
N ARG A 83 15.23 7.26 -4.88
CA ARG A 83 14.92 6.72 -6.21
C ARG A 83 15.23 5.24 -6.22
N GLY A 84 14.27 4.42 -6.63
CA GLY A 84 14.40 2.98 -6.73
C GLY A 84 14.16 2.48 -8.14
N ALA A 85 14.29 1.17 -8.33
CA ALA A 85 14.13 0.53 -9.64
C ALA A 85 12.74 0.71 -10.27
N PHE A 86 11.70 0.91 -9.44
CA PHE A 86 10.29 0.96 -9.86
C PHE A 86 9.61 2.31 -9.60
N GLY A 87 10.35 3.32 -9.11
CA GLY A 87 9.80 4.65 -8.85
C GLY A 87 10.59 5.48 -7.85
N THR A 88 9.91 6.37 -7.13
CA THR A 88 10.51 7.39 -6.26
C THR A 88 9.98 7.32 -4.84
N VAL A 89 10.74 7.89 -3.92
CA VAL A 89 10.28 8.21 -2.57
C VAL A 89 10.36 9.72 -2.41
N ASP A 90 9.22 10.32 -2.10
CA ASP A 90 9.04 11.76 -1.97
C ASP A 90 8.69 12.09 -0.52
N LEU A 91 9.34 13.10 0.06
CA LEU A 91 8.88 13.75 1.27
C LEU A 91 7.62 14.54 0.92
N VAL A 92 6.51 14.25 1.59
CA VAL A 92 5.21 14.86 1.33
C VAL A 92 4.60 15.42 2.60
N ARG A 93 3.73 16.42 2.44
CA ARG A 93 2.87 16.95 3.49
C ARG A 93 1.42 16.62 3.18
N ARG A 94 0.71 16.01 4.12
CA ARG A 94 -0.73 15.80 3.99
C ARG A 94 -1.46 17.14 4.20
N LYS A 95 -2.18 17.62 3.18
CA LYS A 95 -2.76 18.97 3.17
C LYS A 95 -3.74 19.23 4.34
N PRO A 96 -4.68 18.32 4.67
CA PRO A 96 -5.62 18.57 5.78
C PRO A 96 -4.97 18.65 7.16
N SER A 97 -3.94 17.86 7.42
CA SER A 97 -3.35 17.73 8.77
C SER A 97 -2.03 18.47 8.94
N GLY A 98 -1.36 18.87 7.86
CA GLY A 98 0.01 19.41 7.90
C GLY A 98 1.11 18.39 8.25
N GLN A 99 0.74 17.18 8.66
CA GLN A 99 1.66 16.08 8.97
C GLN A 99 2.53 15.70 7.76
N VAL A 100 3.81 15.45 8.04
CA VAL A 100 4.83 15.07 7.05
C VAL A 100 5.02 13.56 7.03
N TYR A 101 5.17 13.01 5.82
CA TYR A 101 5.34 11.59 5.55
C TYR A 101 6.37 11.36 4.43
N ALA A 102 6.83 10.12 4.29
CA ALA A 102 7.45 9.66 3.06
C ALA A 102 6.40 8.96 2.19
N MET A 103 6.34 9.29 0.90
CA MET A 103 5.46 8.67 -0.09
C MET A 103 6.29 7.90 -1.09
N LYS A 104 6.18 6.57 -1.06
CA LYS A 104 6.74 5.70 -2.11
C LYS A 104 5.75 5.60 -3.26
N THR A 105 6.18 5.99 -4.45
CA THR A 105 5.42 5.87 -5.69
C THR A 105 6.01 4.73 -6.52
N LEU A 106 5.19 3.74 -6.87
CA LEU A 106 5.59 2.57 -7.67
C LEU A 106 4.83 2.59 -9.01
N SER A 107 5.55 2.57 -10.13
CA SER A 107 4.96 2.56 -11.47
C SER A 107 4.36 1.19 -11.79
N LYS A 108 3.04 1.13 -12.03
CA LYS A 108 2.35 -0.10 -12.45
C LYS A 108 2.89 -0.63 -13.77
N PHE A 109 3.23 0.27 -14.69
CA PHE A 109 3.78 -0.09 -15.99
C PHE A 109 5.13 -0.81 -15.85
N GLU A 110 6.06 -0.25 -15.06
CA GLU A 110 7.38 -0.86 -14.87
C GLU A 110 7.30 -2.20 -14.13
N MET A 111 6.35 -2.34 -13.20
CA MET A 111 6.08 -3.59 -12.51
C MET A 111 5.53 -4.67 -13.45
N LEU A 112 4.57 -4.34 -14.31
CA LEU A 112 4.00 -5.27 -15.29
C LEU A 112 5.03 -5.71 -16.34
N LYS A 113 5.94 -4.82 -16.73
CA LYS A 113 7.04 -5.12 -17.66
C LYS A 113 8.02 -6.15 -17.08
N ARG A 114 8.13 -6.24 -15.75
CA ARG A 114 9.05 -7.12 -15.00
C ARG A 114 8.25 -8.12 -14.17
N SER A 115 7.46 -8.96 -14.85
CA SER A 115 6.44 -9.86 -14.28
C SER A 115 6.85 -10.67 -13.05
N ASP A 116 8.14 -11.01 -12.89
CA ASP A 116 8.65 -11.82 -11.77
C ASP A 116 8.87 -11.02 -10.46
N SER A 117 8.48 -9.73 -10.40
CA SER A 117 8.84 -8.81 -9.31
C SER A 117 7.69 -8.22 -8.48
N ALA A 118 6.52 -8.86 -8.46
CA ALA A 118 5.35 -8.42 -7.68
C ALA A 118 5.54 -8.63 -6.16
N PHE A 119 6.47 -7.89 -5.53
CA PHE A 119 6.81 -7.98 -4.11
C PHE A 119 6.04 -7.00 -3.20
N PHE A 120 5.21 -6.15 -3.79
CA PHE A 120 4.55 -5.05 -3.09
C PHE A 120 3.50 -5.50 -2.06
N TRP A 121 2.93 -6.70 -2.20
CA TRP A 121 1.97 -7.24 -1.23
C TRP A 121 2.61 -7.46 0.13
N GLU A 122 3.75 -8.15 0.16
CA GLU A 122 4.44 -8.41 1.43
C GLU A 122 5.08 -7.15 1.99
N GLU A 123 5.63 -6.28 1.13
CA GLU A 123 6.12 -4.97 1.58
C GLU A 123 5.02 -4.18 2.29
N ARG A 124 3.83 -4.08 1.67
CA ARG A 124 2.66 -3.42 2.26
C ARG A 124 2.23 -4.11 3.55
N ASN A 125 2.09 -5.43 3.54
CA ASN A 125 1.54 -6.18 4.67
C ASN A 125 2.47 -6.09 5.90
N ILE A 126 3.78 -6.21 5.70
CA ILE A 126 4.77 -6.07 6.78
C ILE A 126 4.65 -4.69 7.42
N MET A 127 4.67 -3.61 6.63
CA MET A 127 4.61 -2.26 7.18
C MET A 127 3.23 -1.88 7.76
N ALA A 128 2.14 -2.45 7.23
CA ALA A 128 0.77 -2.16 7.68
C ALA A 128 0.39 -2.90 8.96
N PHE A 129 0.89 -4.12 9.14
CA PHE A 129 0.45 -5.02 10.20
C PHE A 129 1.53 -5.36 11.23
N SER A 130 2.76 -4.88 11.03
CA SER A 130 3.78 -4.92 12.07
C SER A 130 3.40 -3.99 13.24
N ASN A 131 3.58 -4.49 14.46
CA ASN A 131 3.50 -3.70 15.69
C ASN A 131 4.89 -3.56 16.35
N SER A 132 5.92 -3.43 15.51
CA SER A 132 7.32 -3.37 15.91
C SER A 132 7.90 -1.99 15.62
N ASP A 133 8.59 -1.42 16.60
CA ASP A 133 9.33 -0.14 16.44
C ASP A 133 10.47 -0.25 15.41
N TRP A 134 10.87 -1.47 15.05
CA TRP A 134 11.92 -1.76 14.07
C TRP A 134 11.46 -1.66 12.61
N ILE A 135 10.15 -1.58 12.36
CA ILE A 135 9.57 -1.58 11.02
C ILE A 135 8.91 -0.22 10.78
N VAL A 136 9.27 0.42 9.68
CA VAL A 136 8.64 1.67 9.25
C VAL A 136 7.14 1.44 9.07
N LYS A 137 6.34 2.26 9.74
CA LYS A 137 4.89 2.12 9.72
C LYS A 137 4.29 2.62 8.41
N LEU A 138 3.36 1.84 7.87
CA LEU A 138 2.49 2.28 6.78
C LEU A 138 1.20 2.89 7.35
N HIS A 139 0.88 4.12 6.94
CA HIS A 139 -0.35 4.81 7.32
C HIS A 139 -1.45 4.63 6.27
N TYR A 140 -1.09 4.72 4.99
CA TYR A 140 -2.03 4.61 3.88
C TYR A 140 -1.41 3.88 2.70
N ALA A 141 -2.21 3.07 2.01
CA ALA A 141 -1.90 2.53 0.71
C ALA A 141 -3.05 2.81 -0.24
N PHE A 142 -2.77 3.44 -1.38
CA PHE A 142 -3.77 3.76 -2.40
C PHE A 142 -3.14 3.69 -3.79
N GLN A 143 -3.96 3.87 -4.83
CA GLN A 143 -3.51 3.73 -6.21
C GLN A 143 -4.28 4.66 -7.13
N ASP A 144 -3.67 4.99 -8.27
CA ASP A 144 -4.34 5.61 -9.40
C ASP A 144 -4.18 4.75 -10.67
N SER A 145 -4.46 5.30 -11.85
CA SER A 145 -4.33 4.55 -13.10
C SER A 145 -2.89 4.18 -13.46
N LYS A 146 -1.88 4.85 -12.89
CA LYS A 146 -0.47 4.71 -13.28
C LYS A 146 0.40 4.12 -12.17
N ASN A 147 0.08 4.38 -10.91
CA ASN A 147 0.96 4.12 -9.79
C ASN A 147 0.24 3.48 -8.60
N LEU A 148 1.03 2.80 -7.77
CA LEU A 148 0.72 2.48 -6.38
C LEU A 148 1.44 3.49 -5.47
N TYR A 149 0.78 3.88 -4.38
CA TYR A 149 1.30 4.83 -3.41
C TYR A 149 1.28 4.21 -2.02
N MET A 150 2.40 4.34 -1.31
CA MET A 150 2.55 3.94 0.09
C MET A 150 2.97 5.15 0.91
N ILE A 151 2.14 5.55 1.87
CA ILE A 151 2.41 6.66 2.80
C ILE A 151 2.92 6.07 4.10
N MET A 152 4.17 6.36 4.40
CA MET A 152 4.91 5.78 5.52
C MET A 152 5.55 6.86 6.38
N ASP A 153 5.99 6.47 7.58
CA ASP A 153 6.74 7.37 8.45
C ASP A 153 7.96 7.93 7.71
N TYR A 154 8.18 9.24 7.90
CA TYR A 154 9.39 9.88 7.40
C TYR A 154 10.53 9.65 8.39
N MET A 155 11.64 9.09 7.91
CA MET A 155 12.87 8.87 8.68
C MET A 155 13.88 9.98 8.39
N PRO A 156 13.92 11.08 9.18
CA PRO A 156 14.77 12.23 8.90
C PRO A 156 16.27 11.96 9.04
N GLY A 157 16.64 10.87 9.73
CA GLY A 157 18.05 10.48 9.94
C GLY A 157 18.77 9.97 8.68
N GLY A 158 18.03 9.67 7.60
CA GLY A 158 18.61 9.08 6.39
C GLY A 158 18.90 7.59 6.53
N ASP A 159 19.81 7.08 5.72
CA ASP A 159 20.22 5.67 5.69
C ASP A 159 21.65 5.45 6.22
N LEU A 160 21.99 4.19 6.53
CA LEU A 160 23.30 3.82 7.03
C LEU A 160 24.42 4.03 5.99
N ILE A 161 24.11 4.00 4.70
CA ILE A 161 25.10 4.28 3.64
C ILE A 161 25.56 5.74 3.77
N THR A 162 24.61 6.67 3.83
CA THR A 162 24.88 8.11 4.02
C THR A 162 25.63 8.37 5.34
N LEU A 163 25.34 7.60 6.39
CA LEU A 163 26.06 7.69 7.65
C LEU A 163 27.53 7.28 7.49
N LEU A 164 27.79 6.14 6.85
CA LEU A 164 29.14 5.61 6.61
C LEU A 164 29.96 6.51 5.68
N GLU A 165 29.32 7.20 4.74
CA GLU A 165 29.99 8.16 3.85
C GLU A 165 30.42 9.45 4.57
N ARG A 166 29.76 9.82 5.67
CA ARG A 166 29.98 11.09 6.37
C ARG A 166 30.81 10.97 7.64
N TYR A 167 30.80 9.80 8.26
CA TYR A 167 31.40 9.60 9.58
C TYR A 167 32.23 8.33 9.60
N GLU A 168 33.38 8.39 10.28
CA GLU A 168 34.10 7.19 10.65
C GLU A 168 33.34 6.47 11.78
N VAL A 169 32.99 5.21 11.53
CA VAL A 169 32.27 4.37 12.50
C VAL A 169 33.28 3.55 13.29
N ASN A 170 33.43 3.89 14.57
CA ASN A 170 34.22 3.08 15.50
C ASN A 170 33.49 1.79 15.90
N GLU A 171 34.22 0.87 16.54
CA GLU A 171 33.67 -0.43 16.95
C GLU A 171 32.43 -0.31 17.86
N SER A 172 32.40 0.70 18.74
CA SER A 172 31.25 0.91 19.64
C SER A 172 29.98 1.28 18.87
N SER A 173 30.09 2.19 17.90
CA SER A 173 28.99 2.58 17.02
C SER A 173 28.57 1.43 16.10
N ALA A 174 29.53 0.68 15.56
CA ALA A 174 29.24 -0.51 14.75
C ALA A 174 28.46 -1.56 15.57
N ARG A 175 28.87 -1.82 16.81
CA ARG A 175 28.17 -2.74 17.72
C ARG A 175 26.73 -2.30 17.97
N PHE A 176 26.49 -1.01 18.17
CA PHE A 176 25.15 -0.45 18.34
C PHE A 176 24.28 -0.73 17.10
N TYR A 177 24.69 -0.27 15.91
CA TYR A 177 23.88 -0.47 14.71
C TYR A 177 23.69 -1.95 14.35
N CYS A 178 24.70 -2.79 14.54
CA CYS A 178 24.56 -4.23 14.31
C CYS A 178 23.54 -4.87 15.27
N ALA A 179 23.53 -4.49 16.55
CA ALA A 179 22.55 -4.99 17.51
C ALA A 179 21.12 -4.59 17.12
N GLU A 180 20.92 -3.33 16.74
CA GLU A 180 19.63 -2.80 16.27
C GLU A 180 19.15 -3.54 14.99
N VAL A 181 20.05 -3.79 14.02
CA VAL A 181 19.74 -4.56 12.81
C VAL A 181 19.37 -6.00 13.13
N VAL A 182 20.05 -6.65 14.09
CA VAL A 182 19.71 -8.00 14.52
C VAL A 182 18.30 -8.05 15.10
N LEU A 183 17.91 -7.08 15.92
CA LEU A 183 16.55 -6.99 16.48
C LEU A 183 15.51 -6.71 15.39
N ALA A 184 15.83 -5.87 14.41
CA ALA A 184 14.96 -5.63 13.26
C ALA A 184 14.74 -6.90 12.42
N LEU A 185 15.79 -7.69 12.19
CA LEU A 185 15.69 -8.97 11.48
C LEU A 185 14.89 -10.00 12.29
N ASP A 186 15.08 -10.07 13.60
CA ASP A 186 14.30 -10.94 14.48
C ASP A 186 12.80 -10.60 14.44
N ALA A 187 12.45 -9.31 14.38
CA ALA A 187 11.08 -8.87 14.21
C ALA A 187 10.47 -9.35 12.88
N ILE A 188 11.21 -9.26 11.77
CA ILE A 188 10.78 -9.76 10.46
C ILE A 188 10.63 -11.28 10.48
N HIS A 189 11.59 -11.99 11.07
CA HIS A 189 11.59 -13.46 11.15
C HIS A 189 10.44 -13.98 12.03
N THR A 190 10.11 -13.30 13.13
CA THR A 190 8.97 -13.63 14.00
C THR A 190 7.63 -13.51 13.26
N MET A 191 7.56 -12.61 12.27
CA MET A 191 6.40 -12.49 11.38
C MET A 191 6.35 -13.56 10.28
N GLY A 192 7.35 -14.43 10.18
CA GLY A 192 7.43 -15.50 9.18
C GLY A 192 8.03 -15.10 7.85
N TYR A 193 8.71 -13.95 7.78
CA TYR A 193 9.36 -13.44 6.57
C TYR A 193 10.87 -13.60 6.62
N ILE A 194 11.53 -13.64 5.46
CA ILE A 194 12.99 -13.59 5.33
C ILE A 194 13.33 -12.41 4.44
N HIS A 195 14.12 -11.47 4.96
CA HIS A 195 14.66 -10.36 4.16
C HIS A 195 15.79 -10.90 3.27
N ARG A 196 15.68 -10.74 1.94
CA ARG A 196 16.61 -11.30 0.93
C ARG A 196 17.21 -10.23 0.05
#